data_AF-A0A3D0H7Z7-F1
#
_entry.id   AF-A0A3D0H7Z7-F1
#
_cell.length_a   1.000
_cell.length_b   1.000
_cell.length_c   1.000
_cell.angle_alpha   90.00
_cell.angle_beta   90.00
_cell.angle_gamma   90.00
#
_symmetry.space_group_name_H-M   'P 1'
#
loop_
_entity.id
_entity.type
_entity.pdbx_description
1 polymer ?
#
loop_
_entity_poly.entity_id
_entity_poly.type
_entity_poly.pdbx_seq_one_letter_code
_entity_poly.pdbx_strand_id
1 'polypeptide(L)'
;MYPREERPVRDLLRKRTHLVKLRTSLINSLQNILVRSTGVKVGANKIKQLTNDFVAPLLEQDEDLAITGQVSKQTIDFLTRQIKKVEKQVQRKNELKKEYTCLTTIPGVGTILSLTIMLETGPISRFPAAGNYASYCRKVPTRWTSNGKSKGSGNKYLAWAFSEAS
;
A
#
# COMPACT_ATOMS: atom_id res chain seq x y z
N MET A 1 21.38 7.54 13.51
CA MET A 1 20.02 7.72 14.08
C MET A 1 19.30 8.77 13.24
N TYR A 2 18.05 8.56 12.79
CA TYR A 2 17.38 9.53 11.90
C TYR A 2 17.06 10.85 12.60
N PRO A 3 17.03 11.98 11.87
CA PRO A 3 16.60 13.27 12.40
C PRO A 3 15.22 13.16 13.03
N ARG A 4 15.00 13.82 14.17
CA ARG A 4 13.71 13.80 14.87
C ARG A 4 12.57 14.34 14.00
N GLU A 5 12.89 15.28 13.12
CA GLU A 5 11.96 15.98 12.22
C GLU A 5 11.36 15.09 11.13
N GLU A 6 12.09 14.08 10.66
CA GLU A 6 11.60 13.16 9.61
C GLU A 6 10.73 12.01 10.18
N ARG A 7 10.67 11.84 11.51
CA ARG A 7 9.91 10.75 12.15
C ARG A 7 8.39 10.87 11.94
N PRO A 8 7.75 12.04 12.17
CA PRO A 8 6.30 12.17 12.01
C PRO A 8 5.83 11.89 10.57
N VAL A 9 6.61 12.28 9.57
CA VAL A 9 6.26 12.05 8.16
C VAL A 9 6.34 10.57 7.80
N ARG A 10 7.33 9.86 8.34
CA ARG A 10 7.43 8.41 8.17
C ARG A 10 6.27 7.67 8.81
N ASP A 11 5.88 8.06 10.02
CA ASP A 11 4.72 7.43 10.67
C ASP A 11 3.42 7.69 9.91
N LEU A 12 3.31 8.86 9.26
CA LEU A 12 2.22 9.16 8.34
C LEU A 12 2.21 8.23 7.11
N LEU A 13 3.37 7.95 6.50
CA LEU A 13 3.49 6.98 5.40
C LEU A 13 3.23 5.53 5.83
N ARG A 14 3.63 5.16 7.05
CA ARG A 14 3.28 3.86 7.65
C ARG A 14 1.78 3.75 7.88
N LYS A 15 1.12 4.82 8.34
CA LYS A 15 -0.34 4.88 8.45
C LYS A 15 -1.01 4.74 7.09
N ARG A 16 -0.51 5.41 6.04
CA ARG A 16 -0.97 5.22 4.66
C ARG A 16 -0.91 3.76 4.23
N THR A 17 0.23 3.11 4.45
CA THR A 17 0.42 1.69 4.15
C THR A 17 -0.63 0.81 4.84
N HIS A 18 -0.89 1.06 6.12
CA HIS A 18 -1.91 0.32 6.86
C HIS A 18 -3.32 0.54 6.30
N LEU A 19 -3.70 1.78 5.98
CA LEU A 19 -5.01 2.08 5.39
C LEU A 19 -5.19 1.44 4.01
N VAL A 20 -4.14 1.42 3.18
CA VAL A 20 -4.17 0.73 1.88
C VAL A 20 -4.44 -0.76 2.07
N LYS A 21 -3.76 -1.43 3.03
CA LYS A 21 -3.99 -2.85 3.33
C LYS A 21 -5.42 -3.14 3.77
N LEU A 22 -5.98 -2.31 4.67
CA LEU A 22 -7.37 -2.45 5.10
C LEU A 22 -8.34 -2.32 3.92
N ARG A 23 -8.14 -1.30 3.07
CA ARG A 23 -8.97 -1.10 1.89
C ARG A 23 -8.86 -2.27 0.91
N THR A 24 -7.65 -2.75 0.63
CA THR A 24 -7.43 -3.90 -0.27
C THR A 24 -8.09 -5.16 0.28
N SER A 25 -8.02 -5.40 1.60
CA SER A 25 -8.73 -6.50 2.24
C SER A 25 -10.24 -6.44 2.01
N LEU A 26 -10.84 -5.24 2.15
CA LEU A 26 -12.26 -5.04 1.89
C LEU A 26 -12.62 -5.21 0.41
N ILE A 27 -11.79 -4.70 -0.50
CA ILE A 27 -11.98 -4.89 -1.95
C ILE A 27 -11.99 -6.38 -2.29
N ASN A 28 -11.02 -7.16 -1.78
CA ASN A 28 -10.93 -8.59 -2.04
C ASN A 28 -12.16 -9.33 -1.48
N SER A 29 -12.61 -8.97 -0.27
CA SER A 29 -13.83 -9.52 0.32
C SER A 29 -15.05 -9.26 -0.56
N LEU A 30 -15.23 -8.01 -1.01
CA LEU A 30 -16.34 -7.61 -1.85
C LEU A 30 -16.30 -8.26 -3.23
N GLN A 31 -15.12 -8.38 -3.84
CA GLN A 31 -14.95 -9.12 -5.10
C GLN A 31 -15.38 -10.58 -4.95
N ASN A 32 -15.00 -11.22 -3.85
CA ASN A 32 -15.40 -12.61 -3.59
C ASN A 32 -16.92 -12.75 -3.43
N ILE A 33 -17.59 -11.77 -2.81
CA ILE A 33 -19.05 -11.75 -2.70
C ILE A 33 -19.67 -11.62 -4.10
N LEU A 34 -19.25 -10.61 -4.88
CA LEU A 34 -19.74 -10.37 -6.24
C LEU A 34 -19.60 -11.60 -7.13
N VAL A 35 -18.44 -12.26 -7.11
CA VAL A 35 -18.21 -13.45 -7.92
C VAL A 35 -19.12 -14.61 -7.49
N ARG A 36 -19.37 -14.80 -6.19
CA ARG A 36 -20.22 -15.89 -5.71
C ARG A 36 -21.72 -15.64 -5.93
N SER A 37 -22.18 -14.40 -5.82
CA SER A 37 -23.60 -14.07 -5.97
C SER A 37 -24.02 -13.80 -7.41
N THR A 38 -23.13 -13.21 -8.22
CA THR A 38 -23.47 -12.74 -9.58
C THR A 38 -22.65 -13.39 -10.69
N GLY A 39 -21.56 -14.08 -10.36
CA GLY A 39 -20.56 -14.55 -11.33
C GLY A 39 -19.69 -13.43 -11.95
N VAL A 40 -19.96 -12.16 -11.64
CA VAL A 40 -19.27 -11.02 -12.24
C VAL A 40 -17.98 -10.68 -11.49
N LYS A 41 -16.89 -10.56 -12.24
CA LYS A 41 -15.61 -10.03 -11.73
C LYS A 41 -15.53 -8.53 -11.96
N VAL A 42 -15.47 -7.76 -10.87
CA VAL A 42 -15.25 -6.30 -10.93
C VAL A 42 -13.82 -5.97 -10.55
N GLY A 43 -13.12 -5.19 -11.37
CA GLY A 43 -11.75 -4.78 -11.09
C GLY A 43 -11.64 -3.85 -9.88
N ALA A 44 -10.56 -3.98 -9.10
CA ALA A 44 -10.32 -3.17 -7.90
C ALA A 44 -10.38 -1.65 -8.15
N ASN A 45 -9.97 -1.20 -9.34
CA ASN A 45 -10.05 0.21 -9.74
C ASN A 45 -11.49 0.71 -9.88
N LYS A 46 -12.40 -0.10 -10.40
CA LYS A 46 -13.83 0.23 -10.47
C LYS A 46 -14.46 0.24 -9.08
N ILE A 47 -14.12 -0.74 -8.24
CA ILE A 47 -14.66 -0.83 -6.86
C ILE A 47 -14.29 0.40 -6.01
N LYS A 48 -13.03 0.85 -6.09
CA LYS A 48 -12.56 2.03 -5.31
C LYS A 48 -12.84 3.38 -5.99
N GLN A 49 -13.58 3.39 -7.10
CA GLN A 49 -13.92 4.62 -7.80
C GLN A 49 -14.93 5.43 -6.99
N LEU A 50 -14.65 6.71 -6.79
CA LEU A 50 -15.50 7.59 -5.98
C LEU A 50 -16.65 8.22 -6.79
N THR A 51 -16.52 8.30 -8.11
CA THR A 51 -17.50 9.00 -8.97
C THR A 51 -18.68 8.10 -9.36
N ASN A 52 -18.41 6.82 -9.57
CA ASN A 52 -19.38 5.87 -10.10
C ASN A 52 -19.41 4.65 -9.18
N ASP A 53 -20.62 4.20 -8.85
CA ASP A 53 -20.82 2.96 -8.10
C ASP A 53 -21.08 1.81 -9.08
N PHE A 54 -20.09 0.91 -9.21
CA PHE A 54 -20.20 -0.31 -10.01
C PHE A 54 -20.62 -1.53 -9.20
N VAL A 55 -20.84 -1.37 -7.89
CA VAL A 55 -21.17 -2.46 -6.96
C VAL A 55 -22.68 -2.51 -6.75
N ALA A 56 -23.30 -1.37 -6.46
CA ALA A 56 -24.73 -1.32 -6.16
C ALA A 56 -25.63 -1.97 -7.24
N PRO A 57 -25.44 -1.69 -8.55
CA PRO A 57 -26.30 -2.28 -9.58
C PRO A 57 -26.18 -3.80 -9.71
N LEU A 58 -25.09 -4.40 -9.21
CA LEU A 58 -24.86 -5.84 -9.30
C LEU A 58 -25.54 -6.61 -8.16
N LEU A 59 -25.89 -5.93 -7.07
CA LEU A 59 -26.41 -6.56 -5.86
C LEU A 59 -27.83 -6.09 -5.52
N GLU A 60 -28.46 -5.28 -6.38
CA GLU A 60 -29.77 -4.66 -6.14
C GLU A 60 -30.95 -5.65 -6.08
N GLN A 61 -30.78 -6.85 -6.62
CA GLN A 61 -31.85 -7.85 -6.70
C GLN A 61 -32.12 -8.58 -5.37
N ASP A 62 -31.20 -8.50 -4.41
CA ASP A 62 -31.29 -9.14 -3.11
C ASP A 62 -30.94 -8.12 -2.02
N GLU A 63 -31.84 -7.95 -1.04
CA GLU A 63 -31.75 -6.88 -0.05
C GLU A 63 -30.52 -7.02 0.86
N ASP A 64 -30.21 -8.24 1.29
CA ASP A 64 -29.06 -8.52 2.17
C ASP A 64 -27.74 -8.30 1.44
N LEU A 65 -27.67 -8.71 0.17
CA LEU A 65 -26.53 -8.47 -0.70
C LEU A 65 -26.36 -6.99 -1.03
N ALA A 66 -27.46 -6.26 -1.27
CA ALA A 66 -27.43 -4.82 -1.51
C ALA A 66 -26.82 -4.07 -0.32
N ILE A 67 -27.28 -4.37 0.90
CA ILE A 67 -26.74 -3.77 2.14
C ILE A 67 -25.25 -4.14 2.29
N THR A 68 -24.88 -5.40 2.07
CA THR A 68 -23.50 -5.87 2.15
C THR A 68 -22.57 -5.13 1.18
N GLY A 69 -23.02 -4.95 -0.07
CA GLY A 69 -22.33 -4.20 -1.10
C GLY A 69 -22.16 -2.73 -0.72
N GLN A 70 -23.24 -2.10 -0.27
CA GLN A 70 -23.28 -0.69 0.13
C GLN A 70 -22.31 -0.40 1.29
N VAL A 71 -22.37 -1.17 2.38
CA VAL A 71 -21.50 -0.99 3.56
C VAL A 71 -20.03 -1.15 3.18
N SER A 72 -19.73 -2.18 2.38
CA SER A 72 -18.37 -2.42 1.88
C SER A 72 -17.88 -1.26 1.02
N LYS A 73 -18.70 -0.79 0.07
CA LYS A 73 -18.38 0.31 -0.84
C LYS A 73 -18.16 1.62 -0.09
N GLN A 74 -19.05 1.98 0.84
CA GLN A 74 -18.93 3.19 1.65
C GLN A 74 -17.63 3.19 2.48
N THR A 75 -17.27 2.04 3.06
CA THR A 75 -16.03 1.89 3.83
C THR A 75 -14.80 2.02 2.93
N ILE A 76 -14.81 1.40 1.75
CA ILE A 76 -13.74 1.51 0.75
C ILE A 76 -13.55 2.98 0.32
N ASP A 77 -14.64 3.71 0.13
CA ASP A 77 -14.61 5.12 -0.27
C ASP A 77 -14.09 6.01 0.84
N PHE A 78 -14.52 5.77 2.08
CA PHE A 78 -13.98 6.45 3.26
C PHE A 78 -12.47 6.25 3.36
N LEU A 79 -12.00 5.00 3.30
CA LEU A 79 -10.57 4.69 3.34
C LEU A 79 -9.81 5.34 2.18
N THR A 80 -10.39 5.37 0.98
CA THR A 80 -9.80 6.04 -0.19
C THR A 80 -9.62 7.54 0.05
N ARG A 81 -10.61 8.22 0.64
CA ARG A 81 -10.51 9.63 1.02
C ARG A 81 -9.44 9.86 2.10
N GLN A 82 -9.38 9.00 3.12
CA GLN A 82 -8.35 9.11 4.18
C GLN A 82 -6.93 8.89 3.63
N ILE A 83 -6.75 7.92 2.73
CA ILE A 83 -5.47 7.70 2.05
C ILE A 83 -5.05 8.95 1.27
N LYS A 84 -5.96 9.53 0.47
CA LYS A 84 -5.67 10.77 -0.28
C LYS A 84 -5.32 11.95 0.63
N LYS A 85 -6.00 12.09 1.78
CA LYS A 85 -5.69 13.12 2.79
C LYS A 85 -4.27 12.96 3.32
N VAL A 86 -3.88 11.72 3.64
CA VAL A 86 -2.54 11.39 4.10
C VAL A 86 -1.49 11.68 3.02
N GLU A 87 -1.72 11.24 1.79
CA GLU A 87 -0.82 11.45 0.65
C GLU A 87 -0.58 12.93 0.38
N LYS A 88 -1.65 13.75 0.38
CA LYS A 88 -1.56 15.20 0.22
C LYS A 88 -0.73 15.86 1.32
N GLN A 89 -0.88 15.41 2.57
CA GLN A 89 -0.12 15.94 3.70
C GLN A 89 1.36 15.59 3.61
N VAL A 90 1.70 14.38 3.13
CA VAL A 90 3.08 13.95 2.92
C VAL A 90 3.74 14.78 1.80
N GLN A 91 3.06 14.94 0.67
CA GLN A 91 3.58 15.71 -0.48
C GLN A 91 3.84 17.18 -0.13
N ARG A 92 3.08 17.76 0.80
CA ARG A 92 3.30 19.14 1.26
C ARG A 92 4.52 19.30 2.18
N LYS A 93 4.93 18.24 2.87
CA LYS A 93 5.99 18.30 3.89
C LYS A 93 7.35 17.86 3.39
N ASN A 94 7.38 17.04 2.33
CA ASN A 94 8.60 16.44 1.84
C ASN A 94 8.65 16.43 0.33
N GLU A 95 9.81 16.80 -0.17
CA GLU A 95 10.23 16.58 -1.54
C GLU A 95 11.24 15.44 -1.60
N LEU A 96 11.34 14.82 -2.77
CA LEU A 96 12.34 13.80 -3.02
C LEU A 96 13.72 14.45 -3.05
N LYS A 97 14.64 13.93 -2.24
CA LYS A 97 16.06 14.28 -2.35
C LYS A 97 16.56 13.88 -3.74
N LYS A 98 17.49 14.65 -4.30
CA LYS A 98 18.02 14.46 -5.67
C LYS A 98 18.45 13.02 -5.93
N GLU A 99 19.10 12.40 -4.95
CA GLU A 99 19.56 11.00 -4.95
C GLU A 99 18.45 9.96 -5.19
N TYR A 100 17.20 10.31 -4.86
CA TYR A 100 16.04 9.43 -4.94
C TYR A 100 15.10 9.76 -6.10
N THR A 101 15.43 10.76 -6.92
CA THR A 101 14.60 11.16 -8.07
C THR A 101 14.46 10.04 -9.11
N CYS A 102 15.52 9.24 -9.30
CA CYS A 102 15.49 8.06 -10.18
C CYS A 102 14.45 7.01 -9.75
N LEU A 103 13.98 7.00 -8.50
CA LEU A 103 12.91 6.08 -8.10
C LEU A 103 11.62 6.32 -8.90
N THR A 104 11.36 7.55 -9.34
CA THR A 104 10.16 7.88 -10.11
C THR A 104 10.22 7.39 -11.55
N THR A 105 11.39 6.96 -12.04
CA THR A 105 11.53 6.38 -13.39
C THR A 105 11.24 4.88 -13.40
N ILE A 106 11.07 4.25 -12.24
CA ILE A 106 10.73 2.84 -12.13
C ILE A 106 9.22 2.70 -12.39
N PRO A 107 8.78 1.88 -13.38
CA PRO A 107 7.37 1.60 -13.60
C PRO A 107 6.68 1.18 -12.30
N GLY A 108 5.50 1.74 -12.01
CA GLY A 108 4.76 1.45 -10.78
C GLY A 108 5.21 2.22 -9.53
N VAL A 109 6.36 2.89 -9.55
CA VAL A 109 6.87 3.69 -8.41
C VAL A 109 6.55 5.17 -8.60
N GLY A 110 5.39 5.60 -8.12
CA GLY A 110 5.03 7.03 -8.07
C GLY A 110 5.65 7.77 -6.88
N THR A 111 5.51 9.10 -6.86
CA THR A 111 6.08 10.01 -5.85
C THR A 111 5.88 9.55 -4.40
N ILE A 112 4.68 9.06 -4.05
CA ILE A 112 4.38 8.59 -2.67
C ILE A 112 5.20 7.34 -2.32
N LEU A 113 5.34 6.40 -3.25
CA LEU A 113 6.15 5.21 -3.04
C LEU A 113 7.63 5.59 -2.98
N SER A 114 8.09 6.50 -3.83
CA SER A 114 9.46 7.03 -3.77
C SER A 114 9.76 7.68 -2.41
N LEU A 115 8.85 8.51 -1.87
CA LEU A 115 8.99 9.11 -0.55
C LEU A 115 9.01 8.06 0.57
N THR A 116 8.20 7.01 0.44
CA THR A 116 8.19 5.87 1.37
C THR A 116 9.54 5.15 1.36
N ILE A 117 10.06 4.85 0.17
CA ILE A 117 11.35 4.18 0.00
C ILE A 117 12.46 5.07 0.58
N MET A 118 12.50 6.36 0.23
CA MET A 118 13.48 7.31 0.73
C MET A 118 13.50 7.38 2.26
N LEU A 119 12.34 7.56 2.90
CA LEU A 119 12.24 7.76 4.36
C LEU A 119 12.44 6.48 5.17
N GLU A 120 12.15 5.30 4.61
CA GLU A 120 12.44 4.01 5.26
C GLU A 120 13.90 3.55 5.02
N THR A 121 14.50 3.98 3.90
CA THR A 121 15.90 3.72 3.54
C THR A 121 16.87 4.61 4.30
N GLY A 122 16.65 5.93 4.32
CA GLY A 122 17.51 6.87 5.03
C GLY A 122 18.86 7.03 4.36
N PRO A 123 19.95 7.25 5.13
CA PRO A 123 21.28 7.33 4.53
C PRO A 123 21.59 6.02 3.80
N ILE A 124 21.70 6.07 2.46
CA ILE A 124 21.96 4.88 1.65
C ILE A 124 23.34 4.28 1.95
N SER A 125 24.29 5.12 2.38
CA SER A 125 25.63 4.75 2.81
C SER A 125 25.70 3.74 3.97
N ARG A 126 24.60 3.52 4.70
CA ARG A 126 24.53 2.48 5.73
C ARG A 126 24.56 1.06 5.16
N PHE A 127 24.37 0.89 3.86
CA PHE A 127 24.41 -0.38 3.17
C PHE A 127 25.70 -0.50 2.37
N PRO A 128 26.64 -1.38 2.77
CA PRO A 128 27.93 -1.51 2.08
C PRO A 128 27.84 -1.98 0.62
N ALA A 129 26.73 -2.63 0.26
CA ALA A 129 26.52 -3.19 -1.07
C ALA A 129 25.02 -3.30 -1.39
N ALA A 130 24.67 -3.34 -2.67
CA ALA A 130 23.29 -3.48 -3.14
C ALA A 130 22.59 -4.74 -2.58
N GLY A 131 23.33 -5.86 -2.45
CA GLY A 131 22.80 -7.09 -1.85
C GLY A 131 22.34 -6.94 -0.39
N ASN A 132 23.04 -6.11 0.39
CA ASN A 132 22.64 -5.80 1.77
C ASN A 132 21.33 -5.01 1.80
N TYR A 133 21.17 -4.07 0.88
CA TYR A 133 19.92 -3.31 0.75
C TYR A 133 18.76 -4.19 0.26
N ALA A 134 18.98 -5.03 -0.75
CA ALA A 134 17.97 -5.96 -1.25
C ALA A 134 17.50 -6.96 -0.17
N SER A 135 18.44 -7.47 0.63
CA SER A 135 18.17 -8.30 1.81
C SER A 135 17.34 -7.55 2.85
N TYR A 136 17.72 -6.31 3.17
CA TYR A 136 16.97 -5.45 4.09
C TYR A 136 15.54 -5.14 3.61
N CYS A 137 15.34 -5.05 2.29
CA CYS A 137 14.04 -4.87 1.66
C CYS A 137 13.23 -6.16 1.54
N ARG A 138 13.76 -7.31 1.98
CA ARG A 138 13.16 -8.65 1.87
C ARG A 138 12.84 -9.05 0.42
N LYS A 139 13.68 -8.64 -0.53
CA LYS A 139 13.52 -8.93 -1.97
C LYS A 139 14.46 -10.02 -2.48
N VAL A 140 15.29 -10.56 -1.59
CA VAL A 140 16.10 -11.75 -1.84
C VAL A 140 15.79 -12.80 -0.79
N PRO A 141 15.74 -14.10 -1.14
CA PRO A 141 15.54 -15.16 -0.17
C PRO A 141 16.69 -15.16 0.84
N THR A 142 16.36 -14.96 2.12
CA THR A 142 17.33 -15.05 3.21
C THR A 142 17.14 -16.38 3.92
N ARG A 143 18.17 -17.23 3.91
CA ARG A 143 18.20 -18.49 4.66
C ARG A 143 18.61 -18.20 6.10
N TRP A 144 17.76 -17.50 6.85
CA TRP A 144 17.94 -17.34 8.30
C TRP A 144 16.91 -18.19 9.05
N THR A 145 17.30 -19.42 9.36
CA THR A 145 16.50 -20.36 10.15
C THR A 145 16.89 -20.25 11.62
N SER A 146 15.95 -19.81 12.46
CA SER A 146 16.06 -19.99 13.92
C SER A 146 14.97 -20.98 14.35
N ASN A 147 15.36 -22.10 14.97
CA ASN A 147 14.43 -23.12 15.45
C ASN A 147 13.47 -23.67 14.36
N GLY A 148 14.00 -23.96 13.16
CA GLY A 148 13.22 -24.48 12.02
C GLY A 148 12.26 -23.48 11.35
N LYS A 149 12.16 -22.24 11.85
CA LYS A 149 11.29 -21.19 11.29
C LYS A 149 12.12 -20.14 10.55
N SER A 150 11.74 -19.86 9.30
CA SER A 150 12.30 -18.73 8.54
C SER A 150 11.90 -17.42 9.22
N LYS A 151 12.87 -16.70 9.78
CA LYS A 151 12.67 -15.33 10.28
C LYS A 151 13.26 -14.36 9.27
N GLY A 152 12.41 -13.78 8.43
CA GLY A 152 12.81 -12.70 7.54
C GLY A 152 13.20 -11.45 8.34
N SER A 153 14.50 -11.20 8.50
CA SER A 153 15.02 -9.92 8.99
C SER A 153 14.87 -8.85 7.90
N GLY A 154 14.58 -7.60 8.28
CA GLY A 154 14.46 -6.48 7.33
C GLY A 154 13.22 -5.61 7.53
N ASN A 155 13.12 -4.53 6.75
CA ASN A 155 12.06 -3.52 6.87
C ASN A 155 10.79 -3.93 6.11
N LYS A 156 9.72 -4.23 6.87
CA LYS A 156 8.42 -4.62 6.32
C LYS A 156 7.74 -3.55 5.44
N TYR A 157 8.07 -2.27 5.64
CA TYR A 157 7.50 -1.18 4.85
C TYR A 157 8.18 -1.08 3.48
N LEU A 158 9.50 -1.28 3.42
CA LEU A 158 10.22 -1.39 2.13
C LEU A 158 9.78 -2.62 1.36
N ALA A 159 9.64 -3.77 2.04
CA ALA A 159 9.14 -4.99 1.43
C ALA A 159 7.79 -4.79 0.75
N TRP A 160 6.87 -4.08 1.42
CA TRP A 160 5.57 -3.72 0.86
C TRP A 160 5.66 -2.68 -0.25
N ALA A 161 6.43 -1.61 -0.08
CA ALA A 161 6.56 -0.54 -1.09
C ALA A 161 7.06 -1.10 -2.44
N PHE A 162 8.02 -2.02 -2.41
CA PHE A 162 8.51 -2.72 -3.60
C PHE A 162 7.58 -3.82 -4.11
N SER A 163 6.56 -4.24 -3.36
CA SER A 163 5.52 -5.15 -3.87
C SER A 163 4.37 -4.40 -4.54
N GLU A 164 4.13 -3.14 -4.17
CA GLU A 164 3.13 -2.28 -4.84
C GLU A 164 3.61 -1.76 -6.21
N ALA A 165 4.92 -1.81 -6.45
CA ALA A 165 5.53 -1.38 -7.70
C ALA A 165 5.54 -2.45 -8.81
N SER A 166 5.16 -3.69 -8.47
CA SER A 166 5.19 -4.86 -9.37
C SER A 166 3.85 -5.12 -10.05
#